data_AF-A0A9R0RXY8-F1
#
_entry.id   AF-A0A9R0RXY8-F1
#
_cell.length_a   1.000
_cell.length_b   1.000
_cell.length_c   1.000
_cell.angle_alpha   90.00
_cell.angle_beta   90.00
_cell.angle_gamma   90.00
#
_symmetry.space_group_name_H-M   'P 1'
#
loop_
_entity.id
_entity.type
_entity.pdbx_description
1 polymer ?
#
loop_
_entity_poly.entity_id
_entity_poly.type
_entity_poly.pdbx_seq_one_letter_code
_entity_poly.pdbx_strand_id
1 'polypeptide(L)'
;MVAALTNESATSKSVYFAHCTSEMIFITHLLTEQPEKLAGPLLADTYVTLLKGRNAWYGQMLAKGELRLDMGDSIKGKGMIQGISAVGAFYELLSQPSLSVLHPEENKQVAPAELCPILKRLYRILIKRVL
;
A
#
# COMPACT_ATOMS: atom_id res chain seq x y z
N MET A 1 -6.59 10.16 -0.39
CA MET A 1 -6.75 9.68 0.98
C MET A 1 -5.69 10.34 1.80
N VAL A 2 -4.41 10.07 1.53
CA VAL A 2 -3.28 10.77 2.16
C VAL A 2 -3.34 12.29 1.97
N ALA A 3 -3.40 12.82 0.73
CA ALA A 3 -3.37 14.28 0.50
C ALA A 3 -4.49 15.06 1.25
N ALA A 4 -5.73 14.58 1.18
CA ALA A 4 -6.86 15.16 1.88
C ALA A 4 -6.82 14.94 3.41
N LEU A 5 -6.45 13.75 3.90
CA LEU A 5 -6.36 13.44 5.34
C LEU A 5 -5.16 14.10 6.03
N THR A 6 -4.14 14.46 5.26
CA THR A 6 -2.95 15.18 5.76
C THR A 6 -3.14 16.70 5.75
N ASN A 7 -4.29 17.21 5.29
CA ASN A 7 -4.51 18.63 5.03
C ASN A 7 -3.36 19.24 4.18
N GLU A 8 -2.88 18.47 3.21
CA GLU A 8 -1.70 18.79 2.39
C GLU A 8 -0.36 18.97 3.14
N SER A 9 -0.31 18.69 4.45
CA SER A 9 0.90 18.79 5.29
C SER A 9 2.06 17.97 4.76
N ALA A 10 3.19 18.64 4.51
CA ALA A 10 4.43 17.99 4.09
C ALA A 10 4.90 16.97 5.14
N THR A 11 4.78 17.28 6.43
CA THR A 11 5.21 16.41 7.54
C THR A 11 4.37 15.14 7.62
N SER A 12 3.04 15.24 7.47
CA SER A 12 2.19 14.05 7.54
C SER A 12 2.36 13.18 6.29
N LYS A 13 2.61 13.78 5.11
CA LYS A 13 2.97 13.05 3.89
C LYS A 13 4.33 12.35 4.03
N SER A 14 5.32 12.96 4.67
CA SER A 14 6.64 12.35 4.86
C SER A 14 6.58 11.15 5.82
N VAL A 15 5.79 11.23 6.89
CA VAL A 15 5.54 10.08 7.78
C VAL A 15 4.89 8.93 7.01
N TYR A 16 3.82 9.21 6.25
CA TYR A 16 3.17 8.19 5.44
C TYR A 16 4.13 7.58 4.40
N PHE A 17 4.93 8.42 3.72
CA PHE A 17 5.95 7.98 2.78
C PHE A 17 6.98 7.04 3.43
N ALA A 18 7.49 7.41 4.61
CA ALA A 18 8.47 6.61 5.34
C ALA A 18 7.92 5.23 5.71
N HIS A 19 6.67 5.16 6.20
CA HIS A 19 6.02 3.89 6.51
C HIS A 19 5.77 3.04 5.26
N CYS A 20 5.24 3.62 4.17
CA CYS A 20 5.04 2.88 2.91
C CYS A 20 6.36 2.32 2.38
N THR A 21 7.39 3.15 2.42
CA THR A 21 8.74 2.78 2.01
C THR A 21 9.27 1.61 2.85
N SER A 22 9.12 1.67 4.17
CA SER A 22 9.56 0.61 5.06
C SER A 22 8.87 -0.72 4.74
N GLU A 23 7.56 -0.72 4.51
CA GLU A 23 6.82 -1.92 4.12
C GLU A 23 7.27 -2.46 2.76
N MET A 24 7.47 -1.58 1.78
CA MET A 24 7.94 -1.99 0.45
C MET A 24 9.35 -2.60 0.50
N ILE A 25 10.25 -2.02 1.29
CA ILE A 25 11.60 -2.57 1.51
C ILE A 25 11.49 -3.95 2.15
N PHE A 26 10.68 -4.10 3.20
CA PHE A 26 10.46 -5.38 3.86
C PHE A 26 9.92 -6.45 2.89
N ILE A 27 8.86 -6.13 2.15
CA ILE A 27 8.26 -7.04 1.15
C ILE A 27 9.27 -7.41 0.06
N THR A 28 10.08 -6.46 -0.38
CA THR A 28 11.12 -6.70 -1.40
C THR A 28 12.16 -7.70 -0.86
N HIS A 29 12.70 -7.49 0.34
CA HIS A 29 13.67 -8.42 0.94
C HIS A 29 13.09 -9.80 1.17
N LEU A 30 11.79 -9.90 1.42
CA LEU A 30 11.12 -11.18 1.61
C LEU A 30 10.95 -11.96 0.29
N LEU A 31 10.66 -11.27 -0.82
CA LEU A 31 10.20 -11.90 -2.08
C LEU A 31 11.27 -11.96 -3.18
N THR A 32 12.41 -11.29 -3.04
CA THR A 32 13.49 -11.33 -4.04
C THR A 32 14.82 -11.73 -3.44
N GLU A 33 15.60 -12.47 -4.23
CA GLU A 33 16.98 -12.84 -3.91
C GLU A 33 17.95 -11.65 -4.03
N GLN A 34 17.56 -10.58 -4.74
CA GLN A 34 18.41 -9.40 -5.01
C GLN A 34 17.67 -8.08 -4.72
N PRO A 35 17.30 -7.80 -3.46
CA PRO A 35 16.51 -6.63 -3.08
C PRO A 35 17.20 -5.29 -3.37
N GLU A 36 18.52 -5.24 -3.29
CA GLU A 36 19.33 -4.04 -3.53
C GLU A 36 19.19 -3.46 -4.94
N LYS A 37 18.92 -4.32 -5.94
CA LYS A 37 18.68 -3.87 -7.32
C LYS A 37 17.35 -3.13 -7.48
N LEU A 38 16.40 -3.37 -6.59
CA LEU A 38 15.06 -2.81 -6.64
C LEU A 38 14.89 -1.62 -5.68
N ALA A 39 15.63 -1.56 -4.58
CA ALA A 39 15.44 -0.55 -3.54
C ALA A 39 15.49 0.90 -4.05
N GLY A 40 16.50 1.28 -4.85
CA GLY A 40 16.63 2.64 -5.40
C GLY A 40 15.51 3.01 -6.38
N PRO A 41 15.28 2.21 -7.44
CA PRO A 41 14.17 2.44 -8.38
C PRO A 41 12.78 2.43 -7.70
N LEU A 42 12.55 1.53 -6.74
CA LEU A 42 11.28 1.45 -6.01
C LEU A 42 11.02 2.72 -5.19
N LEU A 43 12.03 3.27 -4.51
CA LEU A 43 11.90 4.51 -3.75
C LEU A 43 11.48 5.68 -4.64
N ALA A 44 12.13 5.83 -5.79
CA ALA A 44 11.83 6.90 -6.74
C ALA A 44 10.41 6.76 -7.32
N ASP A 45 10.03 5.54 -7.72
CA ASP A 45 8.70 5.28 -8.30
C ASP A 45 7.57 5.42 -7.26
N THR A 46 7.82 5.00 -6.02
CA THR A 46 6.90 5.18 -4.88
C THR A 46 6.66 6.64 -4.61
N TYR A 47 7.72 7.45 -4.59
CA TYR A 47 7.63 8.90 -4.36
C TYR A 47 6.83 9.59 -5.47
N VAL A 48 7.13 9.27 -6.74
CA VAL A 48 6.40 9.81 -7.89
C VAL A 48 4.91 9.40 -7.86
N THR A 49 4.63 8.13 -7.56
CA THR A 49 3.26 7.59 -7.51
C THR A 49 2.43 8.16 -6.36
N LEU A 50 3.06 8.50 -5.24
CA LEU A 50 2.38 9.15 -4.12
C LEU A 50 1.98 10.59 -4.41
N LEU A 51 2.76 11.29 -5.24
CA LEU A 51 2.49 12.67 -5.60
C LEU A 51 1.52 12.80 -6.79
N LYS A 52 1.56 11.85 -7.73
CA LYS A 52 0.77 11.91 -8.97
C LYS A 52 0.52 10.53 -9.55
N GLY A 53 -0.56 10.41 -10.30
CA GLY A 53 -0.93 9.17 -11.01
C GLY A 53 -2.33 8.70 -10.68
N ARG A 54 -2.75 7.60 -11.33
CA ARG A 54 -4.12 7.08 -11.23
C ARG A 54 -4.47 6.63 -9.81
N ASN A 55 -3.54 5.99 -9.09
CA ASN A 55 -3.75 5.53 -7.72
C ASN A 55 -3.87 6.70 -6.72
N ALA A 56 -2.99 7.70 -6.81
CA ALA A 56 -3.06 8.91 -5.99
C ALA A 56 -4.35 9.70 -6.26
N TRP A 57 -4.70 9.89 -7.53
CA TRP A 57 -5.96 10.51 -7.94
C TRP A 57 -7.17 9.77 -7.36
N TYR A 58 -7.23 8.44 -7.52
CA TYR A 58 -8.34 7.63 -7.02
C TYR A 58 -8.50 7.78 -5.50
N GLY A 59 -7.40 7.64 -4.76
CA GLY A 59 -7.41 7.86 -3.32
C GLY A 59 -7.90 9.27 -2.97
N GLN A 60 -7.48 10.30 -3.70
CA GLN A 60 -7.93 11.68 -3.47
C GLN A 60 -9.44 11.83 -3.69
N MET A 61 -9.98 11.26 -4.77
CA MET A 61 -11.41 11.32 -5.06
C MET A 61 -12.25 10.59 -4.00
N LEU A 62 -11.80 9.41 -3.54
CA LEU A 62 -12.44 8.71 -2.41
C LEU A 62 -12.49 9.60 -1.16
N ALA A 63 -11.40 10.29 -0.84
CA ALA A 63 -11.31 11.11 0.36
C ALA A 63 -12.16 12.39 0.29
N LYS A 64 -12.41 12.89 -0.92
CA LYS A 64 -13.34 14.00 -1.16
C LYS A 64 -14.80 13.56 -1.22
N GLY A 65 -15.07 12.25 -1.21
CA GLY A 65 -16.42 11.70 -1.41
C GLY A 65 -16.90 11.70 -2.87
N GLU A 66 -16.03 12.06 -3.82
CA GLU A 66 -16.33 12.13 -5.26
C GLU A 66 -16.37 10.75 -5.92
N LEU A 67 -15.66 9.78 -5.33
CA LEU A 67 -15.79 8.37 -5.68
C LEU A 67 -16.21 7.57 -4.44
N ARG A 68 -16.86 6.44 -4.70
CA ARG A 68 -17.23 5.45 -3.68
C ARG A 68 -16.54 4.12 -3.94
N LEU A 69 -16.30 3.36 -2.88
CA LEU A 69 -15.63 2.04 -2.95
C LEU A 69 -16.42 1.00 -3.76
N ASP A 70 -17.73 1.15 -3.87
CA ASP A 70 -18.62 0.27 -4.65
C ASP A 70 -18.51 0.48 -6.16
N MET A 71 -17.90 1.59 -6.61
CA MET A 71 -17.67 1.89 -8.04
C MET A 71 -16.58 1.03 -8.67
N GLY A 72 -15.88 0.22 -7.87
CA GLY A 72 -14.86 -0.73 -8.34
C GLY A 72 -13.51 -0.07 -8.67
N ASP A 73 -12.68 -0.83 -9.39
CA ASP A 73 -11.32 -0.46 -9.75
C ASP A 73 -11.17 -0.01 -11.22
N SER A 74 -12.23 -0.06 -12.02
CA SER A 74 -12.23 0.45 -13.41
C SER A 74 -13.11 1.68 -13.51
N ILE A 75 -12.48 2.86 -13.67
CA ILE A 75 -13.19 4.14 -13.69
C ILE A 75 -13.31 4.65 -15.12
N LYS A 76 -14.54 4.93 -15.55
CA LYS A 76 -14.81 5.48 -16.90
C LYS A 76 -13.98 6.74 -17.14
N GLY A 77 -13.21 6.77 -18.23
CA GLY A 77 -12.32 7.88 -18.58
C GLY A 77 -10.98 7.93 -17.83
N LYS A 78 -10.74 7.05 -16.85
CA LYS A 78 -9.42 6.88 -16.20
C LYS A 78 -8.81 5.48 -16.37
N GLY A 79 -9.64 4.49 -16.68
CA GLY A 79 -9.22 3.09 -16.82
C GLY A 79 -9.04 2.40 -15.46
N MET A 80 -8.33 1.27 -15.49
CA MET A 80 -8.08 0.44 -14.32
C MET A 80 -7.11 1.09 -13.33
N ILE A 81 -7.49 1.08 -12.05
CA ILE A 81 -6.72 1.53 -10.90
C ILE A 81 -6.00 0.31 -10.32
N GLN A 82 -4.87 -0.04 -10.97
CA GLN A 82 -4.11 -1.26 -10.67
C GLN A 82 -3.65 -1.34 -9.20
N GLY A 83 -3.53 -0.21 -8.50
CA GLY A 83 -3.19 -0.21 -7.08
C GLY A 83 -4.20 -0.94 -6.20
N ILE A 84 -5.48 -1.00 -6.57
CA ILE A 84 -6.50 -1.73 -5.81
C ILE A 84 -6.28 -3.23 -5.93
N SER A 85 -6.15 -3.73 -7.15
CA SER A 85 -5.91 -5.15 -7.41
C SER A 85 -4.57 -5.61 -6.80
N ALA A 86 -3.54 -4.75 -6.87
CA ALA A 86 -2.25 -5.01 -6.23
C ALA A 86 -2.36 -5.15 -4.71
N VAL A 87 -3.11 -4.27 -4.02
CA VAL A 87 -3.34 -4.39 -2.56
C VAL A 87 -3.97 -5.74 -2.21
N GLY A 88 -4.97 -6.19 -2.97
CA GLY A 88 -5.57 -7.51 -2.78
C GLY A 88 -4.55 -8.64 -2.92
N ALA A 89 -3.86 -8.68 -4.06
CA ALA A 89 -2.90 -9.73 -4.38
C ALA A 89 -1.74 -9.81 -3.38
N PHE A 90 -1.15 -8.66 -3.01
CA PHE A 90 -0.04 -8.65 -2.05
C PHE A 90 -0.49 -9.04 -0.65
N TYR A 91 -1.66 -8.58 -0.18
CA TYR A 91 -2.14 -8.97 1.14
C TYR A 91 -2.40 -10.49 1.22
N GLU A 92 -3.01 -11.07 0.19
CA GLU A 92 -3.29 -12.51 0.13
C GLU A 92 -2.02 -13.36 0.02
N LEU A 93 -1.04 -12.90 -0.78
CA LEU A 93 0.28 -13.52 -0.88
C LEU A 93 1.00 -13.50 0.48
N LEU A 94 1.10 -12.32 1.10
CA LEU A 94 1.80 -12.13 2.38
C LEU A 94 1.05 -12.73 3.58
N SER A 95 -0.17 -13.24 3.36
CA SER A 95 -0.93 -14.00 4.35
C SER A 95 -0.73 -15.51 4.23
N GLN A 96 0.03 -15.99 3.24
CA GLN A 96 0.29 -17.42 3.07
C GLN A 96 1.15 -17.96 4.22
N PRO A 97 0.78 -19.09 4.84
CA PRO A 97 1.56 -19.68 5.94
C PRO A 97 3.00 -20.01 5.56
N SER A 98 3.27 -20.33 4.29
CA SER A 98 4.61 -20.66 3.79
C SER A 98 5.58 -19.48 3.81
N LEU A 99 5.09 -18.25 3.97
CA LEU A 99 5.91 -17.04 4.06
C LEU A 99 6.07 -16.55 5.50
N SER A 100 5.67 -17.34 6.51
CA SER A 100 5.73 -16.91 7.92
C SER A 100 7.12 -16.44 8.32
N VAL A 101 7.18 -15.34 9.07
CA VAL A 101 8.41 -14.77 9.62
C VAL A 101 8.33 -14.66 11.14
N LEU A 102 9.48 -14.63 11.80
CA LEU A 102 9.56 -14.42 13.24
C LEU A 102 9.18 -12.96 13.56
N HIS A 103 8.19 -12.76 14.43
CA HIS A 103 7.83 -11.43 14.91
C HIS A 103 9.00 -10.82 15.71
N PRO A 104 9.44 -9.59 15.39
CA PRO A 104 10.62 -8.98 16.00
C PRO A 104 10.52 -8.82 17.53
N GLU A 105 9.30 -8.70 18.05
CA GLU A 105 9.05 -8.46 19.49
C GLU A 105 8.36 -9.63 20.21
N GLU A 106 7.70 -10.54 19.49
CA GLU A 106 6.76 -11.51 20.10
C GLU A 106 7.26 -12.96 20.05
N ASN A 107 8.48 -13.19 19.54
CA ASN A 107 9.12 -14.50 19.39
C ASN A 107 8.17 -15.61 18.85
N LYS A 108 7.24 -15.22 17.97
CA LYS A 108 6.23 -16.09 17.38
C LYS A 108 6.26 -15.95 15.87
N GLN A 109 5.90 -17.02 15.15
CA GLN A 109 5.73 -16.97 13.71
C GLN A 109 4.45 -16.20 13.36
N VAL A 110 4.54 -15.23 12.46
CA VAL A 110 3.42 -14.42 11.98
C VAL A 110 3.41 -14.37 10.47
N ALA A 111 2.23 -14.13 9.90
CA ALA A 111 2.14 -13.78 8.49
C ALA A 111 2.83 -12.42 8.25
N PRO A 112 3.66 -12.25 7.21
CA PRO A 112 4.25 -10.97 6.85
C PRO A 112 3.24 -9.82 6.74
N ALA A 113 2.01 -10.11 6.30
CA ALA A 113 0.94 -9.13 6.24
C ALA A 113 0.59 -8.48 7.60
N GLU A 114 0.89 -9.14 8.73
CA GLU A 114 0.73 -8.57 10.07
C GLU A 114 1.75 -7.47 10.38
N LEU A 115 2.94 -7.55 9.77
CA LEU A 115 4.01 -6.56 9.89
C LEU A 115 3.88 -5.41 8.88
N CYS A 116 2.83 -5.42 8.04
CA CYS A 116 2.55 -4.39 7.04
C CYS A 116 1.23 -3.64 7.37
N PRO A 117 1.21 -2.76 8.39
CA PRO A 117 0.00 -2.09 8.85
C PRO A 117 -0.70 -1.23 7.78
N ILE A 118 0.04 -0.57 6.88
CA ILE A 118 -0.53 0.21 5.79
C ILE A 118 -1.19 -0.72 4.77
N LEU A 119 -0.49 -1.76 4.31
CA LEU A 119 -1.10 -2.74 3.41
C LEU A 119 -2.36 -3.37 4.01
N LYS A 120 -2.31 -3.75 5.29
CA LYS A 120 -3.46 -4.29 6.04
C LYS A 120 -4.62 -3.29 6.10
N ARG A 121 -4.34 -2.02 6.37
CA ARG A 121 -5.36 -0.96 6.40
C ARG A 121 -5.96 -0.73 5.01
N LEU A 122 -5.14 -0.69 3.97
CA LEU A 122 -5.59 -0.55 2.58
C LEU A 122 -6.45 -1.75 2.16
N TYR A 123 -6.06 -2.98 2.50
CA TYR A 123 -6.86 -4.17 2.23
C TYR A 123 -8.22 -4.11 2.92
N ARG A 124 -8.25 -3.71 4.20
CA ARG A 124 -9.50 -3.53 4.94
C ARG A 124 -10.43 -2.51 4.27
N ILE A 125 -9.91 -1.36 3.86
CA ILE A 125 -10.71 -0.28 3.25
C ILE A 125 -11.11 -0.61 1.81
N LEU A 126 -10.16 -0.99 0.96
CA LEU A 126 -10.36 -1.11 -0.48
C LEU A 126 -10.97 -2.45 -0.89
N ILE A 127 -10.65 -3.54 -0.17
CA ILE A 127 -11.07 -4.89 -0.54
C ILE A 127 -12.20 -5.38 0.37
N LYS A 128 -11.99 -5.39 1.70
CA LYS A 128 -13.03 -5.82 2.64
C LYS A 128 -14.13 -4.78 2.85
N ARG A 129 -13.85 -3.50 2.54
CA ARG A 129 -14.75 -2.36 2.75
C ARG A 129 -15.19 -2.21 4.21
N VAL A 130 -14.26 -2.45 5.13
CA VAL A 130 -14.44 -2.31 6.58
C VAL A 130 -13.46 -1.26 7.12
N LEU A 131 -13.99 -0.27 7.85
CA LEU A 131 -13.19 0.78 8.50
C LEU A 131 -12.54 0.31 9.82
#